data_AF-A0A8S1PAL0-F1
#
_entry.id   AF-A0A8S1PAL0-F1
#
_cell.length_a   1.000
_cell.length_b   1.000
_cell.length_c   1.000
_cell.angle_alpha   90.00
_cell.angle_beta   90.00
_cell.angle_gamma   90.00
#
_symmetry.space_group_name_H-M   'P 1'
#
loop_
_entity.id
_entity.type
_entity.pdbx_description
1 polymer ?
#
loop_
_entity_poly.entity_id
_entity_poly.type
_entity_poly.pdbx_seq_one_letter_code
_entity_poly.pdbx_strand_id
1 'polypeptide(L)'
;MQNKPCDWICVECRNLNYSFRKICNRCQQCSRDAPGTRFIPNKIDQGLQILQKIKLQEQDLGGSSHSSVESNDDEDVVFSQALFLEDLSKKSESLNKSFSFLKKCSICQCQNYFYQQKCSQCGFSQFI
;
A
#
# COMPACT_ATOMS: atom_id res chain seq x y z
N MET A 1 -5.11 24.42 19.26
CA MET A 1 -5.04 23.67 17.99
C MET A 1 -3.58 23.30 17.74
N GLN A 2 -3.17 22.07 18.02
CA GLN A 2 -1.82 21.61 17.69
C GLN A 2 -1.79 21.31 16.19
N ASN A 3 -1.13 22.17 15.41
CA ASN A 3 -0.87 21.95 13.99
C ASN A 3 -0.03 20.69 13.85
N LYS A 4 -0.67 19.57 13.47
CA LYS A 4 0.05 18.34 13.20
C LYS A 4 1.02 18.58 12.06
N PRO A 5 2.32 18.31 12.25
CA PRO A 5 3.31 18.68 11.26
C PRO A 5 3.20 17.69 10.08
N CYS A 6 2.96 18.24 8.87
CA CYS A 6 2.91 17.48 7.61
C CYS A 6 4.30 17.28 7.01
N ASP A 7 4.57 16.11 6.46
CA ASP A 7 5.79 15.86 5.70
C ASP A 7 5.79 16.69 4.41
N TRP A 8 6.94 16.88 3.78
CA TRP A 8 7.04 17.75 2.61
C TRP A 8 8.02 17.25 1.56
N ILE A 9 7.68 17.47 0.29
CA ILE A 9 8.51 17.08 -0.85
C ILE A 9 9.32 18.29 -1.31
N CYS A 10 10.65 18.14 -1.40
CA CYS A 10 11.50 19.19 -1.96
C CYS A 10 11.21 19.43 -3.44
N VAL A 11 11.06 20.70 -3.82
CA VAL A 11 10.81 21.11 -5.21
C VAL A 11 11.99 20.82 -6.14
N GLU A 12 13.23 20.91 -5.63
CA GLU A 12 14.45 20.73 -6.43
C GLU A 12 14.77 19.26 -6.70
N CYS A 13 14.91 18.47 -5.62
CA CYS A 13 15.40 17.09 -5.72
C CYS A 13 14.32 16.02 -5.53
N ARG A 14 13.04 16.44 -5.35
CA ARG A 14 11.89 15.55 -5.08
C ARG A 14 12.07 14.61 -3.88
N ASN A 15 12.99 14.94 -2.98
CA ASN A 15 13.20 14.17 -1.76
C ASN A 15 12.04 14.38 -0.77
N LEU A 16 11.53 13.30 -0.19
CA LEU A 16 10.58 13.35 0.91
C LEU A 16 11.31 13.71 2.21
N ASN A 17 10.90 14.80 2.84
CA ASN A 17 11.45 15.28 4.09
C ASN A 17 10.41 15.16 5.21
N TYR A 18 10.87 14.72 6.38
CA TYR A 18 10.03 14.68 7.57
C TYR A 18 9.60 16.07 8.02
N SER A 19 8.41 16.13 8.60
CA SER A 19 7.71 17.34 9.00
C SER A 19 8.45 18.24 9.99
N PHE A 20 9.43 17.73 10.75
CA PHE A 20 10.26 18.56 11.64
C PHE A 20 11.41 19.27 10.91
N ARG A 21 11.71 18.92 9.66
CA ARG A 21 12.84 19.49 8.92
C ARG A 21 12.45 20.82 8.28
N LYS A 22 13.27 21.83 8.51
CA LYS A 22 13.16 23.15 7.85
C LYS A 22 13.83 23.20 6.47
N ILE A 23 14.84 22.35 6.26
CA ILE A 23 15.67 22.30 5.05
C ILE A 23 15.70 20.87 4.53
N CYS A 24 15.82 20.70 3.21
CA CYS A 24 15.85 19.39 2.61
C CYS A 24 17.06 18.57 3.08
N ASN A 25 16.81 17.33 3.49
CA ASN A 25 17.83 16.39 3.96
C ASN A 25 18.80 15.94 2.85
N ARG A 26 18.39 16.05 1.58
CA ARG A 26 19.18 15.58 0.43
C ARG A 26 20.00 16.70 -0.22
N CYS A 27 19.33 17.71 -0.78
CA CYS A 27 20.02 18.77 -1.52
C CYS A 27 20.43 19.96 -0.65
N GLN A 28 19.85 20.10 0.55
CA GLN A 28 20.10 21.23 1.46
C GLN A 28 19.86 22.64 0.89
N GLN A 29 19.25 22.74 -0.30
CA GLN A 29 19.04 24.00 -1.03
C GLN A 29 17.63 24.56 -0.87
N CYS A 30 16.61 23.70 -0.77
CA CYS A 30 15.22 24.10 -0.63
C CYS A 30 14.80 24.08 0.85
N SER A 31 14.06 25.11 1.27
CA SER A 31 13.39 25.15 2.57
C SER A 31 11.98 24.58 2.49
N ARG A 32 11.42 24.19 3.63
CA ARG A 32 10.03 23.72 3.73
C ARG A 32 9.01 24.75 3.26
N ASP A 33 9.31 26.03 3.49
CA ASP A 33 8.40 27.14 3.18
C ASP A 33 8.65 27.71 1.78
N ALA A 34 9.44 27.02 0.95
CA ALA A 34 9.67 27.42 -0.42
C ALA A 34 8.36 27.40 -1.23
N PRO A 35 8.13 28.39 -2.11
CA PRO A 35 6.96 28.41 -3.00
C PRO A 35 6.86 27.12 -3.82
N GLY A 36 5.68 26.52 -3.85
CA GLY A 36 5.44 25.27 -4.60
C GLY A 36 5.81 23.98 -3.85
N THR A 37 6.22 24.07 -2.58
CA THR A 37 6.43 22.89 -1.74
C THR A 37 5.13 22.11 -1.56
N ARG A 38 5.17 20.81 -1.82
CA ARG A 38 4.02 19.91 -1.65
C ARG A 38 4.06 19.27 -0.27
N PHE A 39 2.98 19.40 0.49
CA PHE A 39 2.84 18.79 1.82
C PHE A 39 2.06 17.47 1.74
N ILE A 40 2.53 16.46 2.48
CA ILE A 40 1.89 15.16 2.59
C ILE A 40 1.31 15.04 4.01
N PRO A 41 0.00 14.77 4.14
CA PRO A 41 -0.62 14.52 5.43
C PRO A 41 -0.10 13.21 6.04
N ASN A 42 0.10 13.21 7.37
CA ASN A 42 0.62 12.05 8.07
C ASN A 42 -0.41 10.91 8.13
N LYS A 43 -0.01 9.67 7.80
CA LYS A 43 -0.91 8.50 7.73
C LYS A 43 -1.59 8.16 9.07
N ILE A 44 -0.96 8.56 10.19
CA ILE A 44 -1.52 8.38 11.55
C ILE A 44 -2.88 9.08 11.66
N ASP A 45 -3.07 10.21 10.96
CA ASP A 45 -4.33 10.97 10.99
C ASP A 45 -5.43 10.29 10.18
N GLN A 46 -5.08 9.59 9.09
CA GLN A 46 -6.03 8.83 8.30
C GLN A 46 -6.58 7.64 9.08
N GLY A 47 -5.72 6.91 9.81
CA GLY A 47 -6.15 5.80 10.66
C GLY A 47 -7.06 6.25 11.82
N LEU A 48 -6.74 7.40 12.45
CA LEU A 48 -7.57 7.96 13.51
C LEU A 48 -8.92 8.47 13.01
N GLN A 49 -8.98 9.10 11.82
CA GLN A 49 -10.25 9.49 11.19
C GLN A 49 -11.12 8.28 10.84
N ILE A 50 -10.52 7.20 10.34
CA ILE A 50 -11.23 5.95 10.04
C ILE A 50 -11.83 5.37 11.33
N LEU A 51 -11.05 5.27 12.42
CA LEU A 51 -11.54 4.77 13.71
C LEU A 51 -12.68 5.64 14.27
N GLN A 52 -12.58 6.96 14.14
CA GLN A 52 -13.61 7.87 14.61
C GLN A 52 -14.90 7.75 13.79
N LYS A 53 -14.79 7.52 12.47
CA LYS A 53 -15.94 7.29 11.59
C LYS A 53 -16.64 5.96 11.88
N ILE A 54 -15.87 4.91 12.18
CA ILE A 54 -16.42 3.59 12.59
C ILE A 54 -17.17 3.71 13.93
N LYS A 55 -16.61 4.43 14.91
CA LYS A 55 -17.26 4.66 16.21
C LYS A 55 -18.56 5.46 16.14
N LEU A 56 -18.79 6.24 15.08
CA LEU A 56 -20.01 7.03 14.88
C LEU A 56 -21.12 6.26 14.15
N GLN A 57 -20.88 5.02 13.70
CA GLN A 57 -21.83 4.19 12.96
C GLN A 57 -22.53 3.10 13.80
N GLU A 58 -22.24 3.00 15.10
CA GLU A 58 -23.05 2.17 16.02
C GLU A 58 -24.37 2.90 16.33
N GLN A 59 -25.27 2.93 15.34
CA GLN A 59 -26.68 3.22 15.56
C GLN A 59 -27.39 1.90 15.85
N ASP A 60 -27.82 1.78 17.10
CA ASP A 60 -28.77 0.83 17.69
C ASP A 60 -29.51 -0.09 16.70
N LEU A 61 -28.94 -1.27 16.43
CA LEU A 61 -29.72 -2.38 15.88
C LEU A 61 -30.41 -3.08 17.05
N GLY A 62 -31.56 -2.52 17.44
CA GLY A 62 -32.56 -3.22 18.22
C GLY A 62 -32.93 -4.53 17.53
N GLY A 63 -32.64 -5.64 18.19
CA GLY A 63 -33.03 -6.97 17.73
C GLY A 63 -34.55 -7.06 17.62
N SER A 64 -35.04 -7.36 16.42
CA SER A 64 -36.44 -7.71 16.21
C SER A 64 -36.50 -9.10 15.60
N SER A 65 -37.04 -10.02 16.40
CA SER A 65 -37.46 -11.36 16.02
C SER A 65 -38.37 -11.33 14.79
N HIS A 66 -38.22 -12.28 13.88
CA HIS A 66 -39.38 -12.75 13.10
C HIS A 66 -39.25 -14.22 12.73
N SER A 67 -40.39 -14.88 12.90
CA SER A 67 -40.71 -16.30 12.79
C SER A 67 -40.76 -16.83 11.36
N SER A 68 -40.58 -18.14 11.25
CA SER A 68 -40.84 -19.03 10.12
C SER A 68 -42.11 -18.71 9.33
N VAL A 69 -42.07 -18.70 7.99
CA VAL A 69 -43.13 -19.22 7.08
C VAL A 69 -42.49 -19.65 5.75
N GLU A 70 -43.11 -20.67 5.15
CA GLU A 70 -42.77 -21.52 4.02
C GLU A 70 -42.82 -20.87 2.61
N SER A 71 -42.24 -21.63 1.68
CA SER A 71 -42.23 -21.61 0.21
C SER A 71 -43.35 -20.88 -0.55
N ASN A 72 -42.95 -20.14 -1.60
CA ASN A 72 -43.61 -20.12 -2.91
C ASN A 72 -42.58 -19.83 -4.01
N ASP A 73 -42.67 -20.59 -5.10
CA ASP A 73 -41.94 -20.45 -6.35
C ASP A 73 -42.28 -19.11 -7.05
N ASP A 74 -41.27 -18.45 -7.64
CA ASP A 74 -41.34 -17.69 -8.91
C ASP A 74 -40.03 -16.91 -9.15
N GLU A 75 -39.25 -17.42 -10.10
CA GLU A 75 -38.39 -16.75 -11.11
C GLU A 75 -37.45 -15.56 -10.75
N ASP A 76 -36.22 -15.68 -11.28
CA ASP A 76 -35.38 -14.59 -11.81
C ASP A 76 -34.60 -13.66 -10.86
N VAL A 77 -33.64 -14.20 -10.09
CA VAL A 77 -32.42 -13.43 -9.72
C VAL A 77 -31.16 -14.32 -9.67
N VAL A 78 -30.95 -15.19 -10.67
CA VAL A 78 -29.69 -15.93 -10.82
C VAL A 78 -29.03 -15.56 -12.16
N PHE A 79 -28.78 -14.27 -12.37
CA PHE A 79 -28.05 -13.82 -13.56
C PHE A 79 -27.16 -12.60 -13.30
N SER A 80 -26.37 -12.65 -12.22
CA SER A 80 -25.30 -11.65 -12.01
C SER A 80 -23.96 -12.24 -11.58
N GLN A 81 -23.90 -13.50 -11.14
CA GLN A 81 -22.65 -14.11 -10.68
C GLN A 81 -21.95 -14.96 -11.75
N ALA A 82 -22.68 -15.50 -12.73
CA ALA A 82 -22.11 -16.42 -13.72
C ALA A 82 -21.27 -15.72 -14.81
N LEU A 83 -21.59 -14.47 -15.18
CA LEU A 83 -20.84 -13.73 -16.20
C LEU A 83 -19.49 -13.16 -15.70
N PHE A 84 -19.25 -13.17 -14.39
CA PHE A 84 -17.99 -12.67 -13.82
C PHE A 84 -16.88 -13.74 -13.78
N LEU A 85 -17.24 -15.03 -13.89
CA LEU A 85 -16.28 -16.13 -13.80
C LEU A 85 -15.66 -16.54 -15.15
N GLU A 86 -16.27 -16.18 -16.28
CA GLU A 86 -15.73 -16.51 -17.61
C GLU A 86 -14.62 -15.55 -18.07
N ASP A 87 -14.60 -14.31 -17.53
CA ASP A 87 -13.63 -13.28 -17.94
C ASP A 87 -12.25 -13.45 -17.26
N LEU A 88 -12.19 -14.19 -16.14
CA LEU A 88 -10.93 -14.50 -15.46
C LEU A 88 -10.11 -15.60 -16.14
N SER A 89 -10.72 -16.41 -17.02
CA SER A 89 -10.01 -17.45 -17.76
C SER A 89 -9.20 -16.92 -18.94
N LYS A 90 -9.51 -15.72 -19.45
CA LYS A 90 -8.95 -15.23 -20.73
C LYS A 90 -7.86 -14.17 -20.59
N LYS A 91 -7.42 -13.85 -19.37
CA LYS A 91 -6.33 -12.88 -19.16
C LYS A 91 -5.30 -13.31 -18.13
N SER A 92 -4.89 -14.58 -18.20
CA SER A 92 -3.57 -14.99 -17.70
C SER A 92 -2.55 -14.97 -18.85
N GLU A 93 -2.40 -13.81 -19.52
CA GLU A 93 -1.06 -13.49 -20.01
C GLU A 93 -0.22 -13.30 -18.76
N SER A 94 0.40 -14.40 -18.35
CA SER A 94 1.53 -14.43 -17.44
C SER A 94 2.60 -13.54 -18.07
N LEU A 95 2.50 -12.25 -17.80
CA LEU A 95 3.64 -11.38 -17.80
C LEU A 95 4.55 -11.96 -16.73
N ASN A 96 5.37 -12.92 -17.16
CA ASN A 96 6.63 -13.31 -16.54
C ASN A 96 7.53 -12.06 -16.57
N LYS A 97 7.12 -11.01 -15.85
CA LYS A 97 8.02 -10.01 -15.34
C LYS A 97 8.76 -10.71 -14.21
N SER A 98 9.64 -11.64 -14.59
CA SER A 98 10.77 -12.05 -13.80
C SER A 98 11.62 -10.79 -13.64
N PHE A 99 11.20 -9.91 -12.72
CA PHE A 99 12.12 -8.98 -12.14
C PHE A 99 13.12 -9.87 -11.42
N SER A 100 14.30 -10.00 -12.00
CA SER A 100 15.41 -10.73 -11.42
C SER A 100 15.91 -9.95 -10.20
N PHE A 101 15.16 -10.01 -9.11
CA PHE A 101 15.54 -9.52 -7.79
C PHE A 101 16.68 -10.37 -7.18
N LEU A 102 17.17 -11.36 -7.92
CA LEU A 102 18.19 -12.31 -7.53
C LEU A 102 19.47 -12.04 -8.31
N LYS A 103 20.57 -11.87 -7.60
CA LYS A 103 21.95 -11.83 -8.10
C LYS A 103 22.63 -13.16 -7.81
N LYS A 104 23.61 -13.56 -8.61
CA LYS A 104 24.36 -14.80 -8.37
C LYS A 104 25.64 -14.48 -7.62
N CYS A 105 25.92 -15.19 -6.53
CA CYS A 105 27.22 -15.05 -5.89
C CYS A 105 28.32 -15.63 -6.79
N SER A 106 29.40 -14.90 -7.02
CA SER A 106 30.51 -15.37 -7.87
C SER A 106 31.32 -16.51 -7.25
N ILE A 107 31.10 -16.81 -5.96
CA ILE A 107 31.85 -17.83 -5.21
C ILE A 107 31.04 -19.14 -5.12
N CYS A 108 29.83 -19.10 -4.54
CA CYS A 108 28.97 -20.30 -4.39
C CYS A 108 28.04 -20.53 -5.57
N GLN A 109 27.92 -19.57 -6.51
CA GLN A 109 26.91 -19.55 -7.59
C GLN A 109 25.44 -19.56 -7.13
N CYS A 110 25.21 -19.49 -5.82
CA CYS A 110 23.90 -19.47 -5.22
C CYS A 110 23.19 -18.13 -5.44
N GLN A 111 21.87 -18.19 -5.64
CA GLN A 111 21.05 -17.00 -5.87
C GLN A 111 20.83 -16.28 -4.55
N ASN A 112 21.02 -14.96 -4.55
CA ASN A 112 20.84 -14.09 -3.39
C ASN A 112 19.96 -12.92 -3.79
N TYR A 113 19.19 -12.37 -2.86
CA TYR A 113 18.42 -11.18 -3.14
C TYR A 113 19.35 -9.97 -3.34
N PHE A 114 18.97 -9.07 -4.25
CA PHE A 114 19.78 -7.91 -4.62
C PHE A 114 20.15 -7.04 -3.41
N TYR A 115 19.25 -6.89 -2.44
CA TYR A 115 19.46 -6.09 -1.21
C TYR A 115 20.43 -6.71 -0.20
N GLN A 116 20.80 -7.99 -0.35
CA GLN A 116 21.72 -8.65 0.57
C GLN A 116 23.15 -8.20 0.31
N GLN A 117 23.81 -7.62 1.31
CA GLN A 117 25.20 -7.13 1.19
C GLN A 117 26.23 -8.26 1.19
N LYS A 118 25.88 -9.41 1.76
CA LYS A 118 26.70 -10.61 1.86
C LYS A 118 25.90 -11.83 1.43
N CYS A 119 26.57 -12.80 0.82
CA CYS A 119 25.95 -14.04 0.39
C CYS A 119 25.46 -14.83 1.60
N SER A 120 24.22 -15.32 1.56
CA SER A 120 23.62 -16.12 2.64
C SER A 120 24.35 -17.44 2.89
N GLN A 121 24.99 -18.02 1.86
CA GLN A 121 25.65 -19.31 1.96
C GLN A 121 27.14 -19.20 2.33
N CYS A 122 27.88 -18.26 1.73
CA CYS A 122 29.33 -18.17 1.90
C CYS A 122 29.79 -16.89 2.62
N GLY A 123 28.90 -15.94 2.92
CA GLY A 123 29.22 -14.73 3.68
C GLY A 123 30.01 -13.66 2.93
N PHE A 124 30.46 -13.93 1.70
CA PHE A 124 31.23 -12.98 0.88
C PHE A 124 30.31 -12.02 0.11
N SER A 125 30.84 -10.85 -0.26
CA SER A 125 30.11 -9.76 -0.94
C SER A 125 30.31 -9.73 -2.46
N GLN A 126 30.79 -10.83 -3.06
CA GLN A 126 31.10 -10.90 -4.49
C GLN A 126 29.93 -11.53 -5.27
N PHE A 127 29.34 -10.74 -6.17
CA PHE A 127 28.14 -11.10 -6.94
C PHE A 127 28.29 -10.71 -8.42
N ILE A 128 27.54 -11.43 -9.27
CA ILE A 128 27.35 -11.24 -10.72
C ILE A 128 25.88 -10.91 -10.95
#